data_AF-A0A1B6IAD1-F1
#
_entry.id   AF-A0A1B6IAD1-F1
#
_cell.length_a   1.000
_cell.length_b   1.000
_cell.length_c   1.000
_cell.angle_alpha   90.00
_cell.angle_beta   90.00
_cell.angle_gamma   90.00
#
_symmetry.space_group_name_H-M   'P 1'
#
loop_
_entity.id
_entity.type
_entity.pdbx_description
1 polymer ?
#
loop_
_entity_poly.entity_id
_entity_poly.type
_entity_poly.pdbx_seq_one_letter_code
_entity_poly.pdbx_strand_id
1 'polypeptide(L)'
;MADTNKKIQEGLELIRSAEKFLKTSLLKWRPEYELAAEEYNKAATCFRIAKSFEQCKECLLKAAECHKQNRSWFHAAKSIEQALLVSKDLGDLREVSQLAERACSLYQQHGSYDAGAGVLDKAAKILEQTQPEQALALYQRAADVCMGEDSTRQAAEYISKTARILVKLQLYDKAATAIRQEIGLHQQSEHL
;
A
#
# COMPACT_ATOMS: atom_id res chain seq x y z
N MET A 1 -25.12 6.87 -17.68
CA MET A 1 -25.79 6.87 -16.35
C MET A 1 -26.39 5.50 -16.01
N ALA A 2 -27.13 4.84 -16.92
CA ALA A 2 -27.69 3.50 -16.64
C ALA A 2 -26.62 2.43 -16.31
N ASP A 3 -25.47 2.44 -17.00
CA ASP A 3 -24.41 1.45 -16.79
C ASP A 3 -23.66 1.64 -15.44
N THR A 4 -23.46 2.90 -15.03
CA THR A 4 -22.89 3.24 -13.72
C THR A 4 -23.76 2.70 -12.58
N ASN A 5 -25.07 2.93 -12.65
CA ASN A 5 -26.00 2.43 -11.63
C ASN A 5 -26.05 0.90 -11.61
N LYS A 6 -25.99 0.25 -12.78
CA LYS A 6 -25.91 -1.22 -12.86
C LYS A 6 -24.67 -1.75 -12.14
N LYS A 7 -23.50 -1.15 -12.37
CA LYS A 7 -22.26 -1.54 -11.70
C LYS A 7 -22.27 -1.30 -10.20
N ILE A 8 -22.91 -0.22 -9.74
CA ILE A 8 -23.11 0.03 -8.30
C ILE A 8 -23.97 -1.08 -7.68
N GLN A 9 -25.08 -1.46 -8.32
CA GLN A 9 -25.95 -2.53 -7.80
C GLN A 9 -25.25 -3.88 -7.77
N GLU A 10 -24.52 -4.23 -8.83
CA GLU A 10 -23.68 -5.44 -8.88
C GLU A 10 -22.66 -5.47 -7.73
N GLY A 11 -21.99 -4.34 -7.47
CA GLY A 11 -21.08 -4.19 -6.33
C GLY A 11 -21.76 -4.42 -4.97
N LEU A 12 -22.98 -3.90 -4.78
CA LEU A 12 -23.76 -4.08 -3.54
C LEU A 12 -24.26 -5.53 -3.36
N GLU A 13 -24.54 -6.25 -4.44
CA GLU A 13 -24.86 -7.68 -4.39
C GLU A 13 -23.65 -8.52 -4.00
N LEU A 14 -22.48 -8.21 -4.57
CA LEU A 14 -21.21 -8.84 -4.23
C LEU A 14 -20.82 -8.60 -2.76
N ILE A 15 -21.04 -7.39 -2.22
CA ILE A 15 -20.87 -7.13 -0.77
C ILE A 15 -21.76 -8.06 0.05
N ARG A 16 -23.06 -8.15 -0.29
CA ARG A 16 -24.01 -9.02 0.43
C ARG A 16 -23.61 -10.50 0.34
N SER A 17 -23.03 -10.92 -0.78
CA SER A 17 -22.46 -12.26 -0.98
C SER A 17 -21.26 -12.48 -0.05
N ALA A 18 -20.30 -11.57 -0.04
CA ALA A 18 -19.15 -11.57 0.87
C ALA A 18 -19.57 -11.68 2.34
N GLU A 19 -20.54 -10.88 2.78
CA GLU A 19 -21.04 -10.89 4.16
C GLU A 19 -21.68 -12.22 4.56
N LYS A 20 -22.31 -12.96 3.61
CA LYS A 20 -22.81 -14.31 3.87
C LYS A 20 -21.67 -15.29 4.10
N PHE A 21 -20.55 -15.18 3.37
CA PHE A 21 -19.39 -16.02 3.59
C PHE A 21 -18.74 -15.79 4.95
N LEU A 22 -18.89 -14.61 5.54
CA LEU A 22 -18.37 -14.29 6.87
C LEU A 22 -19.26 -14.77 8.02
N LYS A 23 -20.55 -15.01 7.79
CA LYS A 23 -21.48 -15.47 8.82
C LYS A 23 -21.24 -16.95 9.16
N THR A 24 -21.25 -17.25 10.45
CA THR A 24 -21.33 -18.61 10.98
C THR A 24 -22.79 -18.99 11.24
N SER A 25 -23.09 -20.28 11.18
CA SER A 25 -24.42 -20.84 11.41
C SER A 25 -24.28 -22.22 12.06
N LEU A 26 -25.38 -22.83 12.50
CA LEU A 26 -25.41 -24.18 13.11
C LEU A 26 -24.75 -25.25 12.22
N LEU A 27 -24.70 -25.03 10.90
CA LEU A 27 -24.06 -25.91 9.91
C LEU A 27 -22.67 -25.42 9.47
N LYS A 28 -22.29 -24.16 9.76
CA LYS A 28 -21.04 -23.54 9.32
C LYS A 28 -20.33 -22.89 10.50
N TRP A 29 -19.33 -23.61 11.02
CA TRP A 29 -18.61 -23.25 12.24
C TRP A 29 -17.45 -22.28 12.02
N ARG A 30 -17.04 -22.03 10.76
CA ARG A 30 -15.93 -21.13 10.42
C ARG A 30 -16.29 -20.19 9.26
N PRO A 31 -15.94 -18.90 9.34
CA PRO A 31 -16.03 -17.98 8.21
C PRO A 31 -15.18 -18.46 7.02
N GLU A 32 -15.68 -18.22 5.81
CA GLU A 32 -14.96 -18.49 4.56
C GLU A 32 -14.28 -17.21 4.08
N TYR A 33 -13.19 -16.84 4.75
CA TYR A 33 -12.51 -15.56 4.52
C TYR A 33 -11.98 -15.39 3.08
N GLU A 34 -11.49 -16.47 2.46
CA GLU A 34 -10.97 -16.40 1.09
C GLU A 34 -12.07 -16.04 0.09
N LEU A 35 -13.22 -16.73 0.16
CA LEU A 35 -14.38 -16.43 -0.70
C LEU A 35 -14.93 -15.02 -0.43
N ALA A 36 -14.98 -14.60 0.83
CA ALA A 36 -15.39 -13.24 1.16
C ALA A 36 -14.44 -12.19 0.55
N ALA A 37 -13.13 -12.43 0.61
CA ALA A 37 -12.14 -11.52 0.02
C ALA A 37 -12.27 -11.42 -1.50
N GLU A 38 -12.50 -12.54 -2.19
CA GLU A 38 -12.76 -12.55 -3.64
C GLU A 38 -13.98 -11.72 -4.02
N GLU A 39 -15.11 -11.89 -3.31
CA GLU A 39 -16.33 -11.14 -3.56
C GLU A 39 -16.15 -9.64 -3.29
N TYR A 40 -15.43 -9.27 -2.23
CA TYR A 40 -15.07 -7.87 -1.99
C TYR A 40 -14.17 -7.29 -3.08
N ASN A 41 -13.20 -8.05 -3.61
CA ASN A 41 -12.35 -7.60 -4.71
C ASN A 41 -13.15 -7.41 -6.02
N LYS A 42 -14.11 -8.29 -6.31
CA LYS A 42 -15.06 -8.12 -7.43
C LYS A 42 -15.93 -6.88 -7.22
N ALA A 43 -16.44 -6.66 -6.00
CA ALA A 43 -17.22 -5.48 -5.66
C ALA A 43 -16.41 -4.19 -5.85
N ALA A 44 -15.15 -4.16 -5.36
CA ALA A 44 -14.23 -3.05 -5.53
C ALA A 44 -14.01 -2.73 -7.02
N THR A 45 -13.89 -3.74 -7.88
CA THR A 45 -13.77 -3.56 -9.33
C THR A 45 -15.02 -2.90 -9.92
N CYS A 46 -16.22 -3.32 -9.51
CA CYS A 46 -17.48 -2.71 -9.93
C CYS A 46 -17.57 -1.24 -9.51
N PHE A 47 -17.24 -0.93 -8.26
CA PHE A 47 -17.23 0.45 -7.76
C PHE A 47 -16.18 1.31 -8.45
N ARG A 48 -15.01 0.76 -8.77
CA ARG A 48 -13.97 1.47 -9.53
C ARG A 48 -14.45 1.86 -10.93
N ILE A 49 -15.10 0.93 -11.65
CA ILE A 49 -15.70 1.21 -12.98
C ILE A 49 -16.77 2.29 -12.87
N ALA A 50 -17.59 2.25 -11.81
CA ALA A 50 -18.61 3.24 -11.54
C ALA A 50 -18.06 4.59 -11.02
N LYS A 51 -16.73 4.74 -10.86
CA LYS A 51 -16.07 5.90 -10.24
C LYS A 51 -16.51 6.19 -8.80
N SER A 52 -17.02 5.17 -8.12
CA SER A 52 -17.43 5.19 -6.72
C SER A 52 -16.23 4.84 -5.84
N PHE A 53 -15.24 5.74 -5.81
CA PHE A 53 -13.92 5.44 -5.22
C PHE A 53 -13.96 5.18 -3.71
N GLU A 54 -14.88 5.81 -2.97
CA GLU A 54 -15.04 5.56 -1.54
C GLU A 54 -15.44 4.11 -1.25
N GLN A 55 -16.49 3.62 -1.92
CA GLN A 55 -16.93 2.22 -1.80
C GLN A 55 -15.89 1.24 -2.34
N CYS A 56 -15.15 1.63 -3.39
CA CYS A 56 -14.04 0.83 -3.91
C CYS A 56 -12.97 0.64 -2.83
N LYS A 57 -12.54 1.73 -2.18
CA LYS A 57 -11.55 1.71 -1.11
C LYS A 57 -12.04 0.87 0.08
N GLU A 58 -13.28 1.06 0.52
CA GLU A 58 -13.88 0.29 1.62
C GLU A 58 -13.87 -1.22 1.34
N CYS A 59 -14.29 -1.63 0.13
CA CYS A 59 -14.26 -3.03 -0.29
C CYS A 59 -12.84 -3.61 -0.29
N LEU A 60 -11.85 -2.86 -0.78
CA LEU A 60 -10.45 -3.30 -0.77
C LEU A 60 -9.91 -3.47 0.65
N LEU A 61 -10.27 -2.58 1.58
CA LEU A 61 -9.89 -2.71 2.98
C LEU A 61 -10.58 -3.90 3.67
N LYS A 62 -11.85 -4.18 3.33
CA LYS A 62 -12.55 -5.39 3.79
C LYS A 62 -11.93 -6.68 3.22
N ALA A 63 -11.56 -6.69 1.94
CA ALA A 63 -10.84 -7.79 1.32
C ALA A 63 -9.48 -8.03 2.01
N ALA A 64 -8.73 -6.96 2.29
CA ALA A 64 -7.47 -7.03 3.01
C ALA A 64 -7.63 -7.64 4.40
N GLU A 65 -8.67 -7.26 5.14
CA GLU A 65 -8.94 -7.83 6.46
C GLU A 65 -9.27 -9.32 6.36
N CYS A 66 -10.08 -9.73 5.38
CA CYS A 66 -10.39 -11.14 5.15
C CYS A 66 -9.12 -11.96 4.84
N HIS A 67 -8.27 -11.48 3.93
CA HIS A 67 -6.98 -12.13 3.64
C HIS A 67 -6.09 -12.20 4.89
N LYS A 68 -6.07 -11.15 5.71
CA LYS A 68 -5.31 -11.12 6.97
C LYS A 68 -5.81 -12.17 7.96
N GLN A 69 -7.13 -12.31 8.12
CA GLN A 69 -7.73 -13.36 8.96
C GLN A 69 -7.42 -14.77 8.44
N ASN A 70 -7.30 -14.93 7.12
CA ASN A 70 -6.87 -16.17 6.48
C ASN A 70 -5.34 -16.38 6.50
N ARG A 71 -4.56 -15.46 7.09
CA ARG A 71 -3.08 -15.43 7.07
C ARG A 71 -2.45 -15.34 5.67
N SER A 72 -3.21 -14.88 4.69
CA SER A 72 -2.75 -14.58 3.33
C SER A 72 -2.09 -13.19 3.28
N TRP A 73 -0.95 -13.02 3.96
CA TRP A 73 -0.30 -11.71 4.18
C TRP A 73 -0.02 -10.92 2.90
N PHE A 74 0.49 -11.60 1.86
CA PHE A 74 0.77 -10.97 0.57
C PHE A 74 -0.48 -10.39 -0.09
N HIS A 75 -1.57 -11.16 -0.10
CA HIS A 75 -2.84 -10.73 -0.68
C HIS A 75 -3.47 -9.60 0.15
N ALA A 76 -3.36 -9.65 1.48
CA ALA A 76 -3.79 -8.57 2.35
C ALA A 76 -3.04 -7.26 2.04
N ALA A 77 -1.71 -7.33 1.94
CA ALA A 77 -0.87 -6.19 1.56
C ALA A 77 -1.25 -5.64 0.17
N LYS A 78 -1.50 -6.52 -0.79
CA LYS A 78 -1.87 -6.13 -2.16
C LYS A 78 -3.21 -5.39 -2.21
N SER A 79 -4.22 -5.85 -1.46
CA SER A 79 -5.50 -5.16 -1.36
C SER A 79 -5.36 -3.77 -0.70
N ILE A 80 -4.50 -3.63 0.32
CA ILE A 80 -4.18 -2.31 0.91
C ILE A 80 -3.46 -1.41 -0.09
N GLU A 81 -2.50 -1.93 -0.86
CA GLU A 81 -1.82 -1.18 -1.92
C GLU A 81 -2.83 -0.67 -2.97
N GLN A 82 -3.81 -1.48 -3.36
CA GLN A 82 -4.87 -1.01 -4.26
C GLN A 82 -5.72 0.10 -3.60
N ALA A 83 -6.09 -0.04 -2.32
CA ALA A 83 -6.85 0.98 -1.59
C ALA A 83 -6.08 2.32 -1.50
N LEU A 84 -4.75 2.24 -1.38
CA LEU A 84 -3.86 3.40 -1.41
C LEU A 84 -3.90 4.11 -2.78
N LEU A 85 -3.86 3.37 -3.88
CA LEU A 85 -3.98 3.96 -5.23
C LEU A 85 -5.35 4.60 -5.46
N VAL A 86 -6.42 3.98 -4.95
CA VAL A 86 -7.77 4.56 -5.01
C VAL A 86 -7.88 5.83 -4.17
N SER A 87 -7.15 5.93 -3.06
CA SER A 87 -7.11 7.14 -2.22
C SER A 87 -6.54 8.34 -2.99
N LYS A 88 -5.58 8.12 -3.88
CA LYS A 88 -5.09 9.14 -4.83
C LYS A 88 -6.20 9.60 -5.78
N ASP A 89 -6.94 8.66 -6.37
CA ASP A 89 -8.02 8.97 -7.33
C ASP A 89 -9.20 9.70 -6.66
N LEU A 90 -9.45 9.41 -5.38
CA LEU A 90 -10.42 10.11 -4.53
C LEU A 90 -9.97 11.54 -4.18
N GLY A 91 -8.66 11.80 -4.20
CA GLY A 91 -8.06 13.03 -3.70
C GLY A 91 -7.95 13.09 -2.17
N ASP A 92 -8.28 12.01 -1.46
CA ASP A 92 -8.10 11.90 0.00
C ASP A 92 -6.75 11.29 0.33
N LEU A 93 -5.78 12.14 0.59
CA LEU A 93 -4.40 11.72 0.84
C LEU A 93 -4.11 11.49 2.33
N ARG A 94 -5.08 11.68 3.24
CA ARG A 94 -4.86 11.68 4.69
C ARG A 94 -4.35 10.33 5.22
N GLU A 95 -4.79 9.24 4.62
CA GLU A 95 -4.47 7.88 5.08
C GLU A 95 -3.36 7.20 4.25
N VAL A 96 -2.85 7.83 3.19
CA VAL A 96 -1.91 7.20 2.24
C VAL A 96 -0.67 6.68 2.94
N SER A 97 -0.05 7.48 3.82
CA SER A 97 1.13 7.07 4.60
C SER A 97 0.83 5.87 5.50
N GLN A 98 -0.30 5.91 6.22
CA GLN A 98 -0.69 4.82 7.13
C GLN A 98 -1.00 3.51 6.36
N LEU A 99 -1.66 3.60 5.21
CA LEU A 99 -1.92 2.45 4.35
C LEU A 99 -0.61 1.86 3.81
N ALA A 100 0.35 2.69 3.43
CA ALA A 100 1.65 2.26 2.94
C ALA A 100 2.44 1.47 4.01
N GLU A 101 2.51 1.99 5.24
CA GLU A 101 3.18 1.31 6.36
C GLU A 101 2.53 -0.03 6.70
N ARG A 102 1.19 -0.08 6.69
CA ARG A 102 0.43 -1.32 6.91
C ARG A 102 0.71 -2.36 5.82
N ALA A 103 0.70 -1.96 4.55
CA ALA A 103 1.01 -2.84 3.44
C ALA A 103 2.47 -3.31 3.50
N CYS A 104 3.41 -2.40 3.79
CA CYS A 104 4.82 -2.73 3.96
C CYS A 104 5.02 -3.78 5.06
N SER A 105 4.44 -3.56 6.23
CA SER A 105 4.52 -4.49 7.36
C SER A 105 4.01 -5.90 7.01
N LEU A 106 2.90 -5.99 6.26
CA LEU A 106 2.36 -7.27 5.80
C LEU A 106 3.25 -7.93 4.73
N TYR A 107 3.84 -7.15 3.83
CA TYR A 107 4.84 -7.67 2.89
C TYR A 107 6.09 -8.19 3.60
N GLN A 108 6.58 -7.50 4.64
CA GLN A 108 7.69 -7.98 5.46
C GLN A 108 7.32 -9.27 6.21
N GLN A 109 6.11 -9.37 6.77
CA GLN A 109 5.62 -10.61 7.41
C GLN A 109 5.54 -11.79 6.43
N HIS A 110 5.28 -11.53 5.16
CA HIS A 110 5.34 -12.55 4.10
C HIS A 110 6.77 -12.89 3.67
N GLY A 111 7.76 -12.02 3.92
CA GLY A 111 9.13 -12.12 3.42
C GLY A 111 9.38 -11.42 2.08
N SER A 112 8.45 -10.57 1.62
CA SER A 112 8.54 -9.83 0.35
C SER A 112 8.97 -8.38 0.56
N TYR A 113 10.19 -8.18 1.08
CA TYR A 113 10.70 -6.85 1.43
C TYR A 113 10.77 -5.87 0.25
N ASP A 114 11.13 -6.33 -0.95
CA ASP A 114 11.12 -5.51 -2.17
C ASP A 114 9.71 -4.93 -2.45
N ALA A 115 8.66 -5.73 -2.26
CA ALA A 115 7.28 -5.25 -2.40
C ALA A 115 6.91 -4.26 -1.29
N GLY A 116 7.44 -4.47 -0.08
CA GLY A 116 7.31 -3.57 1.05
C GLY A 116 7.94 -2.20 0.80
N ALA A 117 9.18 -2.16 0.32
CA ALA A 117 9.84 -0.90 -0.07
C ALA A 117 9.12 -0.25 -1.26
N GLY A 118 8.66 -1.06 -2.23
CA GLY A 118 7.94 -0.58 -3.41
C GLY A 118 6.59 0.07 -3.10
N VAL A 119 5.85 -0.37 -2.08
CA VAL A 119 4.59 0.30 -1.69
C VAL A 119 4.86 1.63 -0.98
N LEU A 120 5.91 1.72 -0.16
CA LEU A 120 6.36 2.98 0.46
C LEU A 120 6.79 4.00 -0.61
N ASP A 121 7.54 3.56 -1.63
CA ASP A 121 7.93 4.39 -2.78
C ASP A 121 6.71 4.96 -3.54
N LYS A 122 5.70 4.13 -3.80
CA LYS A 122 4.46 4.56 -4.45
C LYS A 122 3.72 5.60 -3.62
N ALA A 123 3.61 5.37 -2.32
CA ALA A 123 2.98 6.30 -1.39
C ALA A 123 3.72 7.64 -1.31
N ALA A 124 5.05 7.60 -1.23
CA ALA A 124 5.89 8.78 -1.22
C ALA A 124 5.66 9.61 -2.49
N LYS A 125 5.69 9.00 -3.68
CA LYS A 125 5.43 9.67 -4.97
C LYS A 125 4.06 10.34 -5.04
N ILE A 126 3.03 9.77 -4.43
CA ILE A 126 1.69 10.37 -4.36
C ILE A 126 1.71 11.64 -3.49
N LEU A 127 2.48 11.62 -2.41
CA LEU A 127 2.51 12.68 -1.40
C LEU A 127 3.55 13.77 -1.69
N GLU A 128 4.57 13.50 -2.52
CA GLU A 128 5.72 14.40 -2.75
C GLU A 128 5.35 15.86 -3.04
N GLN A 129 4.26 16.08 -3.80
CA GLN A 129 3.87 17.43 -4.22
C GLN A 129 3.07 18.18 -3.15
N THR A 130 2.31 17.48 -2.31
CA THR A 130 1.34 18.09 -1.39
C THR A 130 1.75 17.98 0.07
N GLN A 131 2.48 16.93 0.42
CA GLN A 131 2.89 16.56 1.79
C GLN A 131 4.35 16.04 1.76
N PRO A 132 5.33 16.89 1.37
CA PRO A 132 6.72 16.47 1.17
C PRO A 132 7.38 15.90 2.43
N GLU A 133 6.99 16.32 3.62
CA GLU A 133 7.50 15.77 4.90
C GLU A 133 7.07 14.31 5.11
N GLN A 134 5.85 13.95 4.70
CA GLN A 134 5.40 12.56 4.76
C GLN A 134 6.09 11.71 3.68
N ALA A 135 6.26 12.26 2.48
CA ALA A 135 7.02 11.58 1.43
C ALA A 135 8.48 11.32 1.84
N LEU A 136 9.10 12.28 2.52
CA LEU A 136 10.44 12.12 3.12
C LEU A 136 10.48 10.94 4.09
N ALA A 137 9.55 10.88 5.04
CA ALA A 137 9.49 9.78 6.03
C ALA A 137 9.31 8.42 5.36
N LEU A 138 8.48 8.32 4.32
CA LEU A 138 8.25 7.09 3.56
C LEU A 138 9.49 6.65 2.78
N TYR A 139 10.24 7.58 2.17
CA TYR A 139 11.51 7.23 1.51
C TYR A 139 12.58 6.77 2.48
N GLN A 140 12.67 7.40 3.66
CA GLN A 140 13.56 6.95 4.73
C GLN A 140 13.18 5.54 5.18
N ARG A 141 11.89 5.28 5.39
CA ARG A 141 11.39 3.94 5.73
C ARG A 141 11.73 2.91 4.64
N ALA A 142 11.58 3.26 3.36
CA ALA A 142 11.91 2.37 2.24
C ALA A 142 13.41 2.03 2.22
N ALA A 143 14.28 3.02 2.49
CA ALA A 143 15.71 2.79 2.63
C ALA A 143 16.02 1.82 3.79
N ASP A 144 15.41 2.02 4.96
CA ASP A 144 15.60 1.15 6.13
C ASP A 144 15.18 -0.31 5.84
N VAL A 145 14.07 -0.50 5.13
CA VAL A 145 13.60 -1.82 4.71
C VAL A 145 14.63 -2.50 3.80
N CYS A 146 15.19 -1.79 2.83
CA CYS A 146 16.22 -2.33 1.93
C CYS A 146 17.55 -2.60 2.64
N MET A 147 17.96 -1.74 3.57
CA MET A 147 19.18 -1.96 4.36
C MET A 147 19.07 -3.20 5.26
N GLY A 148 17.89 -3.47 5.82
CA GLY A 148 17.66 -4.66 6.65
C GLY A 148 17.84 -5.99 5.91
N GLU A 149 17.70 -5.97 4.57
CA GLU A 149 17.86 -7.13 3.69
C GLU A 149 19.18 -7.11 2.91
N ASP A 150 20.16 -6.32 3.35
CA ASP A 150 21.46 -6.14 2.70
C ASP A 150 21.39 -5.68 1.22
N SER A 151 20.26 -5.10 0.82
CA SER A 151 20.04 -4.55 -0.53
C SER A 151 20.58 -3.11 -0.62
N THR A 152 21.90 -2.98 -0.50
CA THR A 152 22.63 -1.71 -0.44
C THR A 152 22.35 -0.79 -1.63
N ARG A 153 22.23 -1.38 -2.84
CA ARG A 153 21.90 -0.64 -4.06
C ARG A 153 20.52 -0.01 -4.01
N GLN A 154 19.48 -0.76 -3.62
CA GLN A 154 18.12 -0.21 -3.51
C GLN A 154 18.02 0.82 -2.37
N ALA A 155 18.71 0.58 -1.26
CA ALA A 155 18.78 1.54 -0.16
C ALA A 155 19.39 2.88 -0.63
N ALA A 156 20.47 2.84 -1.40
CA ALA A 156 21.09 4.04 -1.98
C ALA A 156 20.11 4.83 -2.85
N GLU A 157 19.30 4.16 -3.68
CA GLU A 157 18.27 4.82 -4.50
C GLU A 157 17.23 5.57 -3.65
N TYR A 158 16.78 5.01 -2.53
CA TYR A 158 15.83 5.66 -1.63
C TYR A 158 16.47 6.80 -0.81
N ILE A 159 17.75 6.69 -0.46
CA ILE A 159 18.50 7.76 0.19
C ILE A 159 18.71 8.93 -0.77
N SER A 160 18.96 8.66 -2.05
CA SER A 160 18.99 9.68 -3.10
C SER A 160 17.68 10.46 -3.20
N LYS A 161 16.54 9.76 -3.18
CA LYS A 161 15.20 10.38 -3.14
C LYS A 161 14.99 11.21 -1.87
N THR A 162 15.43 10.69 -0.72
CA THR A 162 15.42 11.40 0.56
C THR A 162 16.20 12.72 0.47
N ALA A 163 17.43 12.70 -0.05
CA ALA A 163 18.23 13.90 -0.24
C ALA A 163 17.53 14.95 -1.11
N ARG A 164 16.91 14.51 -2.23
CA ARG A 164 16.14 15.41 -3.12
C ARG A 164 14.97 16.09 -2.40
N ILE A 165 14.24 15.37 -1.55
CA ILE A 165 13.14 15.98 -0.77
C ILE A 165 13.69 16.94 0.29
N LEU A 166 14.77 16.60 0.98
CA LEU A 166 15.41 17.48 1.96
C LEU A 166 15.87 18.80 1.34
N VAL A 167 16.40 18.78 0.11
CA VAL A 167 16.74 20.01 -0.63
C VAL A 167 15.49 20.85 -0.92
N LYS A 168 14.39 20.23 -1.36
CA LYS A 168 13.12 20.95 -1.59
C LYS A 168 12.58 21.59 -0.31
N LEU A 169 12.77 20.94 0.83
CA LEU A 169 12.41 21.42 2.16
C LEU A 169 13.44 22.42 2.74
N GLN A 170 14.49 22.76 1.99
CA GLN A 170 15.58 23.65 2.42
C GLN A 170 16.36 23.16 3.66
N LEU A 171 16.32 21.85 3.92
CA LEU A 171 17.03 21.19 5.01
C LEU A 171 18.44 20.74 4.55
N TYR A 172 19.28 21.70 4.17
CA TYR A 172 20.54 21.44 3.45
C TYR A 172 21.54 20.59 4.23
N ASP A 173 21.66 20.77 5.55
CA ASP A 173 22.58 19.98 6.37
C ASP A 173 22.19 18.49 6.40
N LYS A 174 20.88 18.22 6.48
CA LYS A 174 20.34 16.86 6.41
C LYS A 174 20.52 16.29 5.00
N ALA A 175 20.28 17.09 3.96
CA ALA A 175 20.49 16.66 2.57
C ALA A 175 21.96 16.28 2.32
N ALA A 176 22.91 17.09 2.77
CA ALA A 176 24.34 16.79 2.66
C ALA A 176 24.73 15.50 3.40
N THR A 177 24.09 15.23 4.53
CA THR A 177 24.28 13.98 5.29
C THR A 177 23.74 12.78 4.52
N ALA A 178 22.54 12.87 3.95
CA ALA A 178 21.96 11.83 3.12
C ALA A 178 22.82 11.54 1.87
N ILE A 179 23.35 12.56 1.19
CA ILE A 179 24.23 12.40 0.03
C ILE A 179 25.54 11.68 0.40
N ARG A 180 26.15 12.01 1.55
CA ARG A 180 27.34 11.29 2.02
C ARG A 180 27.04 9.82 2.32
N GLN A 181 25.87 9.54 2.89
CA GLN A 181 25.42 8.18 3.13
C GLN A 181 25.19 7.41 1.82
N GLU A 182 24.54 8.01 0.83
CA GLU A 182 24.35 7.46 -0.52
C GLU A 182 25.69 7.08 -1.17
N ILE A 183 26.68 7.98 -1.15
CA ILE A 183 28.02 7.71 -1.69
C ILE A 183 28.67 6.51 -0.98
N GLY A 184 28.57 6.44 0.35
CA GLY A 184 29.11 5.32 1.11
C GLY A 184 28.48 3.97 0.74
N LEU A 185 27.18 3.94 0.50
CA LEU A 185 26.48 2.72 0.06
C LEU A 185 26.86 2.30 -1.35
N HIS A 186 27.05 3.24 -2.27
CA HIS A 186 27.54 2.92 -3.62
C HIS A 186 28.92 2.28 -3.60
N GLN A 187 29.85 2.84 -2.81
CA GLN A 187 31.19 2.27 -2.65
C GLN A 187 31.14 0.84 -2.08
N GLN A 188 30.28 0.58 -1.11
CA GLN A 188 30.09 -0.77 -0.57
C GLN A 188 29.55 -1.75 -1.61
N SER A 189 28.61 -1.30 -2.45
CA SER A 189 28.03 -2.14 -3.51
C SER A 189 29.00 -2.48 -4.65
N GLU A 190 30.02 -1.65 -4.88
CA GLU A 190 31.07 -1.90 -5.88
C GLU A 190 32.14 -2.90 -5.42
N HIS A 191 32.16 -3.22 -4.12
CA HIS A 191 33.13 -4.14 -3.50
C HIS A 191 32.55 -5.55 -3.21
N LEU A 192 31.29 -5.80 -3.57
CA LEU A 192 30.60 -7.11 -3.48
C LEU A 192 30.53 -7.77 -4.86
#